data_AF-A0A2L2Z457-F1
#
_entry.id   AF-A0A2L2Z457-F1
#
_cell.length_a   1.000
_cell.length_b   1.000
_cell.length_c   1.000
_cell.angle_alpha   90.00
_cell.angle_beta   90.00
_cell.angle_gamma   90.00
#
_symmetry.space_group_name_H-M   'P 1'
#
loop_
_entity.id
_entity.type
_entity.pdbx_description
1 polymer ?
#
loop_
_entity_poly.entity_id
_entity_poly.type
_entity_poly.pdbx_seq_one_letter_code
_entity_poly.pdbx_strand_id
1 'polypeptide(L)' 'SEKLSSKAIRGLFLDYFIKENNHKFVASSPVFLNNDPSLLFVNAGMNQFRSVLLNKTYPGHPFYGLKKA' A
#
# COMPACT_ATOMS: atom_id res chain seq x y z
N SER A 1 14.01 28.89 -5.34
CA SER A 1 13.26 27.63 -5.43
C SER A 1 12.24 27.62 -4.32
N GLU A 2 10.96 27.58 -4.65
CA GLU A 2 9.89 27.54 -3.65
C GLU A 2 9.88 26.15 -3.00
N LYS A 3 9.94 26.09 -1.67
CA LYS A 3 9.98 24.81 -0.95
C LYS A 3 8.57 24.26 -0.82
N LEU A 4 8.35 23.03 -1.30
CA LEU A 4 7.10 22.32 -1.12
C LEU A 4 6.93 21.84 0.33
N SER A 5 5.70 21.85 0.83
CA SER A 5 5.37 21.24 2.12
C SER A 5 5.41 19.71 2.05
N SER A 6 5.60 19.04 3.19
CA SER A 6 5.54 17.56 3.27
C SER A 6 4.20 17.01 2.77
N LYS A 7 3.09 17.70 3.06
CA LYS A 7 1.76 17.36 2.57
C LYS A 7 1.67 17.46 1.05
N ALA A 8 2.24 18.51 0.46
CA ALA A 8 2.28 18.69 -0.99
C ALA A 8 3.11 17.60 -1.68
N ILE A 9 4.30 17.28 -1.14
CA ILE A 9 5.17 16.22 -1.67
C ILE A 9 4.46 14.86 -1.62
N ARG A 10 3.77 14.55 -0.51
CA ARG A 10 2.96 13.32 -0.40
C ARG A 10 1.86 13.29 -1.47
N GLY A 11 1.18 14.41 -1.69
CA GLY A 11 0.16 14.53 -2.73
C GLY A 11 0.72 14.26 -4.13
N LEU A 12 1.86 14.85 -4.46
CA LEU A 12 2.53 14.65 -5.75
C LEU A 12 2.92 13.19 -5.98
N PHE A 13 3.47 12.51 -4.96
CA PHE A 13 3.80 11.09 -5.06
C PHE A 13 2.56 10.23 -5.36
N LEU A 14 1.46 10.45 -4.63
CA LEU A 14 0.22 9.70 -4.84
C LEU A 14 -0.37 9.98 -6.23
N ASP A 15 -0.41 11.26 -6.63
CA ASP A 15 -0.97 11.67 -7.92
C ASP A 15 -0.20 11.07 -9.09
N TYR A 16 1.14 11.06 -9.04
CA TYR A 16 1.97 10.44 -10.06
C TYR A 16 1.63 8.95 -10.25
N PHE A 17 1.56 8.18 -9.16
CA PHE A 17 1.28 6.75 -9.27
C PHE A 17 -0.18 6.44 -9.64
N ILE A 18 -1.14 7.19 -9.09
CA ILE A 18 -2.58 6.96 -9.32
C ILE A 18 -2.98 7.43 -10.72
N LYS A 19 -2.67 8.69 -11.07
CA LYS A 19 -3.18 9.34 -12.29
C LYS A 19 -2.35 9.00 -13.52
N GLU A 20 -1.02 8.98 -13.40
CA GLU A 20 -0.13 8.80 -14.54
C GLU A 20 0.25 7.34 -14.78
N ASN A 21 0.28 6.52 -13.71
CA ASN A 21 0.76 5.13 -13.79
C ASN A 21 -0.30 4.06 -13.51
N ASN A 22 -1.54 4.48 -13.23
CA ASN A 22 -2.70 3.60 -13.00
C ASN A 22 -2.49 2.61 -11.82
N HIS A 23 -1.89 3.08 -10.73
CA HIS A 23 -1.84 2.35 -9.46
C HIS A 23 -3.14 2.56 -8.69
N LYS A 24 -3.66 1.52 -8.05
CA LYS A 24 -4.82 1.64 -7.19
C LYS A 24 -4.40 2.19 -5.83
N PHE A 25 -4.96 3.33 -5.42
CA PHE A 25 -4.76 3.80 -4.06
C PHE A 25 -5.28 2.77 -3.04
N VAL A 26 -4.40 2.32 -2.16
CA VAL A 26 -4.72 1.47 -1.02
C VAL A 26 -4.31 2.21 0.25
N ALA A 27 -5.26 2.38 1.17
CA ALA A 27 -4.99 3.01 2.45
C ALA A 27 -3.93 2.23 3.25
N SER A 28 -3.21 2.92 4.13
CA SER A 28 -2.25 2.26 5.02
C SER A 28 -2.98 1.26 5.92
N SER A 29 -2.38 0.10 6.13
CA SER A 29 -2.78 -0.81 7.19
C SER A 29 -2.56 -0.15 8.57
N PRO A 30 -3.26 -0.64 9.61
CA PRO A 30 -2.95 -0.28 10.98
C PRO A 30 -1.50 -0.62 11.33
N VAL A 31 -0.95 0.05 12.36
CA VAL A 31 0.42 -0.19 12.84
C VAL A 31 0.59 -1.59 13.42
N PHE A 32 -0.49 -2.19 13.92
CA PHE A 32 -0.53 -3.56 14.41
C PHE A 32 -1.36 -4.44 13.46
N LEU A 33 -0.80 -5.57 13.04
CA LEU A 33 -1.49 -6.53 12.16
C LEU A 33 -2.01 -7.70 12.99
N ASN A 34 -3.32 -7.75 13.21
CA ASN A 34 -3.97 -8.81 13.98
C ASN A 34 -3.79 -10.23 13.38
N ASN A 35 -3.41 -10.32 12.11
CA ASN A 35 -3.38 -11.56 11.33
C ASN A 35 -1.97 -12.12 11.10
N ASP A 36 -0.92 -11.52 11.68
CA ASP A 36 0.46 -12.03 11.59
C ASP A 36 1.14 -12.03 12.96
N PRO A 37 1.15 -13.17 13.69
CA PRO A 37 1.77 -13.25 15.01
C PRO A 37 3.30 -13.18 14.96
N SER A 38 3.92 -13.25 13.77
CA SER A 38 5.38 -13.12 13.61
C SER A 38 5.85 -11.65 13.55
N LEU A 39 4.91 -10.71 13.40
CA LEU A 39 5.21 -9.29 13.24
C LEU A 39 4.56 -8.47 14.36
N LEU A 40 5.38 -7.90 15.25
CA LEU A 40 4.86 -7.07 16.34
C LEU A 40 4.30 -5.73 15.83
N PHE A 41 4.93 -5.11 14.83
CA PHE A 41 4.47 -3.86 14.21
C PHE A 41 4.76 -3.84 12.71
N VAL A 42 3.91 -3.15 11.95
CA VAL A 42 4.15 -2.85 10.54
C VAL A 42 5.40 -1.99 10.41
N ASN A 43 6.44 -2.58 9.84
CA ASN A 43 7.71 -1.91 9.55
C ASN A 43 7.82 -1.40 8.11
N ALA A 44 6.96 -1.87 7.21
CA ALA A 44 7.00 -1.53 5.79
C ALA A 44 5.60 -1.59 5.15
N GLY A 45 5.39 -0.74 4.12
CA GLY A 45 4.13 -0.71 3.39
C GLY A 45 3.79 -2.02 2.65
N MET A 46 4.79 -2.86 2.37
CA MET A 46 4.58 -4.15 1.70
C MET A 46 3.84 -5.18 2.57
N ASN A 47 3.82 -5.02 3.89
CA ASN A 47 3.32 -6.04 4.82
C ASN A 47 1.86 -6.41 4.55
N GLN A 48 1.01 -5.45 4.22
CA GLN A 48 -0.39 -5.71 3.86
C GLN A 48 -0.57 -6.47 2.53
N PHE A 49 0.47 -6.54 1.69
CA PHE A 49 0.46 -7.20 0.38
C PHE A 49 1.17 -8.55 0.37
N ARG A 50 1.61 -9.08 1.53
CA ARG A 50 2.30 -10.37 1.63
C ARG A 50 1.57 -11.49 0.90
N SER A 51 0.25 -11.61 1.07
CA SER A 51 -0.55 -12.64 0.38
C SER A 51 -0.59 -12.47 -1.13
N VAL A 52 -0.53 -11.24 -1.65
CA VAL A 52 -0.46 -10.96 -3.10
C VAL A 52 0.90 -11.41 -3.64
N LEU A 53 1.99 -11.00 -2.98
CA LEU A 53 3.36 -11.32 -3.40
C LEU A 53 3.65 -12.83 -3.39
N LEU A 54 3.05 -13.56 -2.45
CA LEU A 54 3.18 -15.02 -2.35
C LEU A 54 2.15 -15.79 -3.17
N ASN A 55 1.32 -15.10 -3.98
CA ASN A 55 0.24 -15.68 -4.77
C ASN A 55 -0.75 -16.53 -3.93
N LYS A 56 -1.06 -16.09 -2.72
CA LYS A 56 -1.98 -16.73 -1.75
C LYS A 56 -3.35 -16.04 -1.67
N THR A 57 -3.68 -15.18 -2.64
CA THR A 57 -5.01 -14.56 -2.72
C THR A 57 -6.00 -15.45 -3.47
N TYR A 58 -7.28 -15.38 -3.10
CA TYR A 58 -8.37 -16.17 -3.67
C TYR A 58 -9.58 -15.27 -3.99
N PRO A 59 -10.52 -15.69 -4.84
CA PRO A 59 -11.76 -14.94 -5.09
C PRO A 59 -12.48 -14.61 -3.78
N GLY A 60 -12.61 -13.33 -3.45
CA GLY A 60 -13.15 -12.83 -2.17
C GLY A 60 -12.11 -12.22 -1.23
N HIS A 61 -10.80 -12.44 -1.47
CA HIS A 61 -9.74 -11.73 -0.77
C HIS A 61 -9.72 -10.24 -1.21
N PRO A 62 -9.55 -9.26 -0.30
CA PRO A 62 -9.63 -7.81 -0.63
C PRO A 62 -8.68 -7.34 -1.73
N PHE A 63 -7.54 -8.02 -1.88
CA PHE A 63 -6.51 -7.73 -2.88
C PHE A 63 -6.44 -8.76 -4.01
N TYR A 64 -7.46 -9.60 -4.19
CA TYR A 64 -7.49 -10.54 -5.30
C TYR A 64 -7.44 -9.81 -6.64
N GLY A 65 -6.52 -10.21 -7.52
CA GLY A 65 -6.32 -9.59 -8.84
C GLY A 65 -5.66 -8.20 -8.82
N LEU A 66 -5.16 -7.74 -7.67
CA LEU A 66 -4.44 -6.46 -7.56
C LEU A 66 -3.10 -6.55 -8.33
N LYS A 67 -2.93 -5.70 -9.35
CA LYS A 67 -1.71 -5.68 -10.19
C LYS A 67 -0.72 -4.59 -9.81
N LYS A 68 -1.24 -3.42 -9.39
CA LYS A 68 -0.46 -2.25 -8.99
C LYS A 68 -1.20 -1.51 -7.88
N ALA A 69 -0.50 -1.18 -6.81
CA ALA A 69 -0.99 -0.40 -5.68
C ALA A 69 0.00 0.71 -5.32
#